data_AF-A0AAD9N6D7-F1
#
_entry.id   AF-A0AAD9N6D7-F1
#
_cell.length_a   1.000
_cell.length_b   1.000
_cell.length_c   1.000
_cell.angle_alpha   90.00
_cell.angle_beta   90.00
_cell.angle_gamma   90.00
#
_symmetry.space_group_name_H-M   'P 1'
#
loop_
_entity.id
_entity.type
_entity.pdbx_description
1 polymer ?
#
loop_
_entity_poly.entity_id
_entity_poly.type
_entity_poly.pdbx_seq_one_letter_code
_entity_poly.pdbx_strand_id
1 'polypeptide(L)'
;MAATNRRGGYGQTTCFLVALCWHLASTVATEQSCTLETDFKDDDFPCRKWLHCRQPTDWTSLSAEIKTKSENDRLCAIVVDCANTVTISNFDFQTIGGQFGRVLNVTISRCNATQVSLADDMYLVVELGLDGNAFDSLDFLKDWQSTEFEVLDFHNNRLRTVRQTDFANFNHLSSLRLDANHITDVAANSFLNNHELVSVNLANNRLQTVGERMFAGMDALKIFATGWEQNQHFGRRNVH
;
A
#
# COMPACT_ATOMS: atom_id res chain seq x y z
N MET A 1 -2.58 -10.03 56.23
CA MET A 1 -3.29 -9.48 55.06
C MET A 1 -2.25 -9.13 54.01
N ALA A 2 -2.08 -9.97 53.00
CA ALA A 2 -1.32 -9.63 51.81
C ALA A 2 -2.22 -9.97 50.63
N ALA A 3 -2.80 -8.94 50.03
CA ALA A 3 -3.70 -9.06 48.91
C ALA A 3 -2.91 -9.48 47.66
N THR A 4 -3.42 -10.51 47.01
CA THR A 4 -3.08 -10.97 45.67
C THR A 4 -3.15 -9.83 44.66
N ASN A 5 -2.05 -9.57 43.94
CA ASN A 5 -2.07 -8.71 42.76
C ASN A 5 -1.76 -9.58 41.52
N ARG A 6 -2.81 -10.14 40.93
CA ARG A 6 -2.75 -10.73 39.58
C ARG A 6 -2.59 -9.57 38.60
N ARG A 7 -1.37 -9.31 38.13
CA ARG A 7 -1.17 -8.58 36.88
C ARG A 7 -1.48 -9.57 35.75
N GLY A 8 -2.61 -9.38 35.07
CA GLY A 8 -2.89 -10.03 33.81
C GLY A 8 -1.81 -9.63 32.81
N GLY A 9 -1.04 -10.60 32.33
CA GLY A 9 -0.13 -10.39 31.22
C GLY A 9 -0.98 -10.16 29.97
N TYR A 10 -0.86 -8.97 29.38
CA TYR A 10 -1.26 -8.77 27.99
C TYR A 10 -0.40 -9.70 27.14
N GLY A 11 -1.04 -10.68 26.49
CA GLY A 11 -0.37 -11.62 25.60
C GLY A 11 0.31 -10.84 24.47
N GLN A 12 1.62 -11.04 24.32
CA GLN A 12 2.38 -10.41 23.24
C GLN A 12 1.93 -10.98 21.90
N THR A 13 1.38 -10.13 21.03
CA THR A 13 1.08 -10.43 19.64
C THR A 13 2.40 -10.71 18.91
N THR A 14 2.54 -11.88 18.31
CA THR A 14 3.83 -12.25 17.68
C THR A 14 3.64 -12.89 16.31
N CYS A 15 3.66 -12.06 15.27
CA CYS A 15 3.88 -12.52 13.91
C CYS A 15 5.38 -12.78 13.66
N PHE A 16 5.69 -13.80 12.88
CA PHE A 16 7.00 -14.02 12.28
C PHE A 16 6.91 -13.86 10.77
N LEU A 17 8.01 -13.43 10.18
CA LEU A 17 8.14 -13.27 8.75
C LEU A 17 9.34 -14.06 8.28
N VAL A 18 9.11 -14.96 7.33
CA VAL A 18 10.17 -15.67 6.61
C VAL A 18 10.23 -15.06 5.23
N ALA A 19 11.27 -14.28 4.94
CA ALA A 19 11.47 -13.70 3.62
C ALA A 19 12.49 -14.53 2.83
N LEU A 20 12.11 -14.91 1.60
CA LEU A 20 12.97 -15.54 0.60
C LEU A 20 13.23 -14.54 -0.53
N CYS A 21 14.50 -14.33 -0.85
CA CYS A 21 14.89 -13.32 -1.84
C CYS A 21 15.55 -13.98 -3.05
N TRP A 22 15.31 -13.42 -4.23
CA TRP A 22 15.74 -13.99 -5.51
C TRP A 22 16.56 -12.99 -6.32
N HIS A 23 17.64 -13.49 -6.93
CA HIS A 23 18.48 -12.75 -7.87
C HIS A 23 18.15 -13.13 -9.32
N LEU A 24 18.17 -12.15 -10.25
CA LEU A 24 17.89 -12.31 -11.69
C LEU A 24 18.69 -13.44 -12.35
N ALA A 25 19.88 -13.75 -11.85
CA ALA A 25 20.78 -14.78 -12.41
C ALA A 25 20.75 -16.13 -11.67
N SER A 26 19.90 -16.30 -10.65
CA SER A 26 19.84 -17.50 -9.80
C SER A 26 18.45 -18.12 -9.78
N THR A 27 18.35 -19.41 -10.10
CA THR A 27 17.13 -20.22 -9.85
C THR A 27 17.06 -20.75 -8.41
N VAL A 28 18.07 -20.44 -7.59
CA VAL A 28 18.16 -20.85 -6.20
C VAL A 28 17.76 -19.66 -5.32
N ALA A 29 16.65 -19.79 -4.61
CA ALA A 29 16.30 -18.88 -3.53
C ALA A 29 17.36 -19.00 -2.44
N THR A 30 17.94 -17.87 -2.02
CA THR A 30 18.78 -17.84 -0.82
C THR A 30 17.91 -17.37 0.34
N GLU A 31 17.86 -18.16 1.42
CA GLU A 31 17.38 -17.66 2.72
C GLU A 31 18.35 -16.58 3.18
N GLN A 32 18.08 -15.33 2.82
CA GLN A 32 18.68 -14.19 3.46
C GLN A 32 17.58 -13.50 4.27
N SER A 33 17.79 -13.47 5.58
CA SER A 33 16.84 -12.97 6.54
C SER A 33 16.61 -11.47 6.37
N CYS A 34 15.49 -11.06 5.78
CA CYS A 34 14.95 -9.75 6.14
C CYS A 34 14.67 -9.79 7.65
N THR A 35 15.25 -8.85 8.38
CA THR A 35 15.15 -8.87 9.84
C THR A 35 13.86 -8.16 10.21
N LEU A 36 12.95 -8.91 10.82
CA LEU A 36 11.73 -8.35 11.40
C LEU A 36 12.15 -7.61 12.68
N GLU A 37 12.35 -6.29 12.59
CA GLU A 37 12.53 -5.49 13.80
C GLU A 37 11.17 -5.30 14.46
N THR A 38 11.04 -5.87 15.65
CA THR A 38 9.89 -5.69 16.52
C THR A 38 10.24 -4.72 17.63
N ASP A 39 10.82 -3.56 17.31
CA ASP A 39 11.27 -2.67 18.38
C ASP A 39 11.09 -1.20 18.02
N PHE A 40 9.91 -0.69 18.38
CA PHE A 40 9.82 0.65 18.92
C PHE A 40 8.98 0.56 20.18
N LYS A 41 9.45 1.19 21.26
CA LYS A 41 8.66 1.52 22.44
C LYS A 41 7.62 2.60 22.09
N ASP A 42 6.79 2.34 21.09
CA ASP A 42 5.56 3.09 20.90
C ASP A 42 4.48 2.34 21.67
N ASP A 43 4.28 2.75 22.93
CA ASP A 43 3.18 2.30 23.78
C ASP A 43 1.78 2.59 23.14
N ASP A 44 1.74 3.32 22.02
CA ASP A 44 0.53 3.67 21.28
C ASP A 44 0.08 2.64 20.22
N PHE A 45 0.96 1.74 19.70
CA PHE A 45 0.58 0.81 18.60
C PHE A 45 1.26 -0.58 18.66
N PRO A 46 0.78 -1.51 19.52
CA PRO A 46 1.45 -2.79 19.83
C PRO A 46 1.52 -3.85 18.70
N CYS A 47 1.11 -3.52 17.47
CA CYS A 47 0.94 -4.51 16.38
C CYS A 47 1.64 -4.14 15.05
N ARG A 48 2.39 -3.04 14.98
CA ARG A 48 3.19 -2.73 13.78
C ARG A 48 4.45 -3.57 13.75
N LYS A 49 4.72 -4.21 12.61
CA LYS A 49 5.94 -4.98 12.36
C LYS A 49 6.64 -4.35 11.15
N TRP A 50 7.91 -4.00 11.30
CA TRP A 50 8.69 -3.40 10.23
C TRP A 50 9.52 -4.50 9.57
N LEU A 51 9.41 -4.62 8.25
CA LEU A 51 10.29 -5.51 7.51
C LEU A 51 11.47 -4.69 7.01
N HIS A 52 12.59 -4.79 7.73
CA HIS A 52 13.84 -4.24 7.23
C HIS A 52 14.61 -5.31 6.47
N CYS A 53 14.60 -5.23 5.15
CA CYS A 53 15.47 -6.06 4.32
C CYS A 53 16.85 -5.41 4.25
N ARG A 54 17.85 -6.02 4.91
CA ARG A 54 19.23 -5.56 4.81
C ARG A 54 19.86 -6.16 3.54
N GLN A 55 20.09 -5.26 2.57
CA GLN A 55 20.94 -5.37 1.38
C GLN A 55 21.45 -6.76 0.96
N PRO A 56 21.16 -7.09 -0.31
CA PRO A 56 22.26 -7.11 -1.27
C PRO A 56 21.95 -6.34 -2.55
N THR A 57 23.02 -5.95 -3.24
CA THR A 57 23.04 -5.00 -4.37
C THR A 57 22.51 -5.55 -5.69
N ASP A 58 22.03 -6.78 -5.71
CA ASP A 58 21.75 -7.54 -6.93
C ASP A 58 20.33 -8.13 -7.00
N TRP A 59 19.55 -8.13 -5.92
CA TRP A 59 18.19 -8.66 -5.95
C TRP A 59 17.24 -7.87 -6.84
N THR A 60 16.18 -8.54 -7.28
CA THR A 60 15.10 -7.91 -8.05
C THR A 60 13.71 -8.34 -7.61
N SER A 61 13.63 -9.38 -6.77
CA SER A 61 12.37 -9.90 -6.24
C SER A 61 12.51 -10.22 -4.76
N LEU A 62 11.49 -9.83 -3.99
CA LEU A 62 11.29 -10.18 -2.59
C LEU A 62 10.01 -11.01 -2.49
N SER A 63 10.14 -12.27 -2.05
CA SER A 63 8.99 -13.08 -1.66
C SER A 63 9.00 -13.24 -0.15
N ALA A 64 7.86 -13.06 0.51
CA ALA A 64 7.81 -13.17 1.96
C ALA A 64 6.59 -13.95 2.42
N GLU A 65 6.84 -15.01 3.20
CA GLU A 65 5.84 -15.81 3.87
C GLU A 65 5.61 -15.25 5.28
N ILE A 66 4.42 -14.70 5.51
CA ILE A 66 4.03 -14.21 6.83
C ILE A 66 3.32 -15.33 7.57
N LYS A 67 3.73 -15.57 8.82
CA LYS A 67 3.17 -16.60 9.72
C LYS A 67 2.77 -15.94 11.04
N THR A 68 1.53 -16.12 11.47
CA THR A 68 1.11 -15.75 12.84
C THR A 68 1.43 -16.88 13.81
N LYS A 69 1.81 -16.59 15.08
CA LYS A 69 1.94 -17.63 16.10
C LYS A 69 0.59 -18.11 16.64
N SER A 70 -0.45 -17.28 16.55
CA SER A 70 -1.78 -17.51 17.12
C SER A 70 -2.87 -17.02 16.18
N GLU A 71 -4.04 -17.67 16.20
CA GLU A 71 -5.25 -17.21 15.49
C GLU A 71 -5.73 -15.82 15.94
N ASN A 72 -5.27 -15.35 17.10
CA ASN A 72 -5.57 -14.02 17.63
C ASN A 72 -4.51 -12.96 17.28
N ASP A 73 -3.41 -13.34 16.63
CA ASP A 73 -2.39 -12.38 16.23
C ASP A 73 -2.92 -11.49 15.09
N ARG A 74 -2.58 -10.21 15.14
CA ARG A 74 -2.92 -9.25 14.09
C ARG A 74 -1.64 -8.71 13.46
N LEU A 75 -1.53 -8.86 12.15
CA LEU A 75 -0.58 -8.09 11.36
C LEU A 75 -1.20 -6.73 11.09
N CYS A 76 -0.68 -5.66 11.70
CA CYS A 76 -1.27 -4.33 11.48
C CYS A 76 -0.65 -3.57 10.32
N ALA A 77 0.64 -3.79 10.03
CA ALA A 77 1.26 -3.15 8.89
C ALA A 77 2.39 -3.98 8.30
N ILE A 78 2.56 -3.90 6.99
CA ILE A 78 3.78 -4.28 6.27
C ILE A 78 4.36 -2.98 5.73
N VAL A 79 5.56 -2.62 6.16
CA VAL A 79 6.23 -1.41 5.65
C VAL A 79 7.63 -1.79 5.17
N VAL A 80 7.89 -1.50 3.89
CA VAL A 80 9.17 -1.66 3.22
C VAL A 80 9.57 -0.33 2.60
N ASP A 81 10.76 0.16 2.94
CA ASP A 81 11.32 1.38 2.37
C ASP A 81 12.76 1.12 1.97
N CYS A 82 13.03 1.13 0.66
CA CYS A 82 14.37 0.85 0.15
C CYS A 82 15.26 2.10 0.11
N ALA A 83 14.75 3.28 0.47
CA ALA A 83 15.47 4.54 0.49
C ALA A 83 16.22 4.89 -0.82
N ASN A 84 15.74 4.37 -1.97
CA ASN A 84 16.43 4.42 -3.28
C ASN A 84 17.83 3.77 -3.30
N THR A 85 18.14 2.92 -2.32
CA THR A 85 19.45 2.26 -2.20
C THR A 85 19.46 0.83 -2.73
N VAL A 86 18.29 0.22 -2.87
CA VAL A 86 18.08 -1.15 -3.36
C VAL A 86 16.98 -1.12 -4.41
N THR A 87 17.14 -1.92 -5.46
CA THR A 87 16.09 -2.14 -6.47
C THR A 87 15.42 -3.48 -6.20
N ILE A 88 14.11 -3.46 -5.94
CA ILE A 88 13.27 -4.65 -5.87
C ILE A 88 12.07 -4.36 -6.76
N SER A 89 12.04 -4.96 -7.95
CA SER A 89 10.98 -4.77 -8.93
C SER A 89 9.71 -5.56 -8.60
N ASN A 90 9.84 -6.70 -7.92
CA ASN A 90 8.70 -7.58 -7.63
C ASN A 90 8.59 -7.89 -6.14
N PHE A 91 7.39 -7.71 -5.60
CA PHE A 91 7.04 -8.05 -4.23
C PHE A 91 5.93 -9.09 -4.24
N ASP A 92 6.14 -10.22 -3.57
CA ASP A 92 5.14 -11.27 -3.44
C ASP A 92 4.98 -11.66 -1.97
N PHE A 93 3.87 -11.23 -1.36
CA PHE A 93 3.59 -11.53 0.04
C PHE A 93 2.59 -12.68 0.12
N GLN A 94 3.07 -13.82 0.59
CA GLN A 94 2.27 -15.02 0.80
C GLN A 94 1.98 -15.21 2.30
N THR A 95 0.87 -15.83 2.61
CA THR A 95 0.48 -16.21 3.97
C THR A 95 0.59 -17.71 4.12
N ILE A 96 1.07 -18.18 5.29
CA ILE A 96 1.09 -19.61 5.60
C ILE A 96 0.45 -19.86 6.95
N GLY A 97 -0.82 -20.26 6.91
CA GLY A 97 -1.61 -20.61 8.10
C GLY A 97 -1.88 -19.41 9.01
N GLY A 98 -2.98 -19.50 9.76
CA GLY A 98 -3.48 -18.41 10.61
C GLY A 98 -4.60 -17.61 9.95
N GLN A 99 -5.39 -16.92 10.78
CA GLN A 99 -6.34 -15.93 10.30
C GLN A 99 -5.67 -14.56 10.39
N PHE A 100 -5.14 -14.08 9.27
CA PHE A 100 -4.70 -12.70 9.16
C PHE A 100 -5.97 -11.86 9.19
N GLY A 101 -6.30 -11.30 10.35
CA GLY A 101 -7.39 -10.33 10.47
C GLY A 101 -7.16 -9.09 9.60
N ARG A 102 -7.85 -7.99 9.90
CA ARG A 102 -7.72 -6.73 9.15
C ARG A 102 -6.26 -6.22 9.15
N VAL A 103 -5.52 -6.47 8.06
CA VAL A 103 -4.22 -5.84 7.80
C VAL A 103 -4.53 -4.36 7.58
N LEU A 104 -3.98 -3.47 8.37
CA LEU A 104 -4.39 -2.06 8.27
C LEU A 104 -3.69 -1.37 7.10
N ASN A 105 -2.40 -1.65 6.90
CA ASN A 105 -1.60 -0.90 5.95
C ASN A 105 -0.51 -1.77 5.30
N VAL A 106 -0.37 -1.68 3.98
CA VAL A 106 0.80 -2.18 3.24
C VAL A 106 1.47 -1.00 2.54
N THR A 107 2.71 -0.70 2.90
CA THR A 107 3.52 0.35 2.27
C THR A 107 4.81 -0.23 1.70
N ILE A 108 5.08 0.08 0.44
CA ILE A 108 6.34 -0.23 -0.26
C ILE A 108 6.81 1.05 -0.94
N SER A 109 7.91 1.63 -0.48
CA SER A 109 8.36 2.93 -0.96
C SER A 109 9.78 2.90 -1.48
N ARG A 110 10.05 3.64 -2.57
CA ARG A 110 11.42 3.93 -3.04
C ARG A 110 12.26 2.70 -3.38
N CYS A 111 11.61 1.63 -3.84
CA CYS A 111 12.21 0.34 -4.17
C CYS A 111 12.36 0.10 -5.69
N ASN A 112 11.89 1.02 -6.54
CA ASN A 112 11.80 0.82 -7.98
C ASN A 112 10.90 -0.40 -8.33
N ALA A 113 9.85 -0.61 -7.52
CA ALA A 113 8.88 -1.67 -7.72
C ALA A 113 8.05 -1.45 -9.00
N THR A 114 7.73 -2.55 -9.68
CA THR A 114 6.86 -2.58 -10.87
C THR A 114 5.72 -3.58 -10.72
N GLN A 115 5.81 -4.49 -9.74
CA GLN A 115 4.80 -5.49 -9.46
C GLN A 115 4.71 -5.73 -7.95
N VAL A 116 3.48 -5.90 -7.47
CA VAL A 116 3.17 -6.33 -6.10
C VAL A 116 2.03 -7.35 -6.15
N SER A 117 2.19 -8.42 -5.39
CA SER A 117 1.23 -9.50 -5.19
C SER A 117 1.03 -9.66 -3.69
N LEU A 118 -0.24 -9.71 -3.27
CA LEU A 118 -0.65 -9.99 -1.90
C LEU A 118 -1.46 -11.28 -1.91
N ALA A 119 -1.29 -12.09 -0.87
CA ALA A 119 -2.10 -13.28 -0.68
C ALA A 119 -3.58 -12.89 -0.60
N ASP A 120 -4.40 -13.72 -1.23
CA ASP A 120 -5.85 -13.65 -1.23
C ASP A 120 -6.41 -13.30 0.16
N ASP A 121 -6.05 -14.06 1.20
CA ASP A 121 -6.54 -13.90 2.57
C ASP A 121 -6.13 -12.59 3.28
N MET A 122 -5.33 -11.72 2.64
CA MET A 122 -5.10 -10.35 3.08
C MET A 122 -6.24 -9.38 2.71
N TYR A 123 -7.45 -9.88 2.40
CA TYR A 123 -8.68 -9.19 1.94
C TYR A 123 -9.14 -7.93 2.69
N LEU A 124 -8.41 -7.47 3.70
CA LEU A 124 -8.83 -6.42 4.60
C LEU A 124 -7.83 -5.25 4.65
N VAL A 125 -6.87 -5.17 3.72
CA VAL A 125 -5.98 -4.01 3.61
C VAL A 125 -6.79 -2.73 3.44
N VAL A 126 -6.61 -1.80 4.39
CA VAL A 126 -7.31 -0.50 4.39
C VAL A 126 -6.51 0.53 3.58
N GLU A 127 -5.21 0.54 3.78
CA GLU A 127 -4.30 1.50 3.15
C GLU A 127 -3.23 0.78 2.34
N LEU A 128 -3.07 1.16 1.07
CA LEU A 128 -1.97 0.72 0.23
C LEU A 128 -1.13 1.92 -0.21
N GLY A 129 0.13 1.95 0.22
CA GLY A 129 1.12 2.93 -0.23
C GLY A 129 2.16 2.28 -1.14
N LEU A 130 2.27 2.70 -2.39
CA LEU A 130 3.32 2.26 -3.33
C LEU A 130 4.11 3.44 -3.89
N ASP A 131 4.34 4.46 -3.07
CA ASP A 131 4.95 5.72 -3.49
C ASP A 131 6.42 5.59 -3.90
N GLY A 132 6.84 6.45 -4.83
CA GLY A 132 8.26 6.52 -5.22
C GLY A 132 8.80 5.26 -5.89
N ASN A 133 7.94 4.50 -6.58
CA ASN A 133 8.33 3.30 -7.32
C ASN A 133 8.34 3.54 -8.83
N ALA A 134 8.23 2.46 -9.62
CA ALA A 134 8.33 2.50 -11.07
C ALA A 134 7.08 1.95 -11.77
N PHE A 135 5.93 1.91 -11.09
CA PHE A 135 4.67 1.46 -11.68
C PHE A 135 4.27 2.38 -12.84
N ASP A 136 4.09 1.79 -14.03
CA ASP A 136 3.62 2.49 -15.23
C ASP A 136 2.15 2.15 -15.57
N SER A 137 1.61 1.13 -14.91
CA SER A 137 0.22 0.68 -14.96
C SER A 137 -0.24 0.16 -13.61
N LEU A 138 -1.56 0.04 -13.43
CA LEU A 138 -2.21 -0.50 -12.24
C LEU A 138 -2.81 -1.89 -12.49
N ASP A 139 -2.29 -2.63 -13.46
CA ASP A 139 -2.86 -3.91 -13.88
C ASP A 139 -2.84 -4.97 -12.76
N PHE A 140 -1.90 -4.87 -11.80
CA PHE A 140 -1.83 -5.73 -10.61
C PHE A 140 -3.04 -5.59 -9.68
N LEU A 141 -3.76 -4.47 -9.72
CA LEU A 141 -4.96 -4.25 -8.90
C LEU A 141 -6.15 -5.10 -9.35
N LYS A 142 -6.14 -5.62 -10.59
CA LYS A 142 -7.25 -6.42 -11.12
C LYS A 142 -7.44 -7.74 -10.37
N ASP A 143 -6.34 -8.27 -9.85
CA ASP A 143 -6.35 -9.52 -9.11
C ASP A 143 -6.80 -9.30 -7.66
N TRP A 144 -6.88 -8.05 -7.20
CA TRP A 144 -7.22 -7.70 -5.83
C TRP A 144 -8.71 -7.45 -5.71
N GLN A 145 -9.45 -8.47 -5.24
CA GLN A 145 -10.90 -8.41 -5.04
C GLN A 145 -11.33 -7.62 -3.80
N SER A 146 -10.41 -6.98 -3.06
CA SER A 146 -10.69 -6.29 -1.81
C SER A 146 -11.62 -5.10 -2.02
N THR A 147 -12.81 -5.16 -1.41
CA THR A 147 -13.76 -4.05 -1.32
C THR A 147 -13.33 -2.99 -0.31
N GLU A 148 -12.36 -3.29 0.57
CA GLU A 148 -12.12 -2.55 1.81
C GLU A 148 -11.02 -1.47 1.73
N PHE A 149 -10.39 -1.27 0.57
CA PHE A 149 -9.38 -0.22 0.42
C PHE A 149 -10.02 1.16 0.61
N GLU A 150 -9.61 1.87 1.65
CA GLU A 150 -10.04 3.24 1.95
C GLU A 150 -9.03 4.26 1.42
N VAL A 151 -7.73 3.92 1.35
CA VAL A 151 -6.66 4.82 0.93
C VAL A 151 -5.70 4.12 -0.04
N LEU A 152 -5.49 4.74 -1.20
CA LEU A 152 -4.48 4.34 -2.17
C LEU A 152 -3.51 5.49 -2.42
N ASP A 153 -2.22 5.25 -2.18
CA ASP A 153 -1.16 6.21 -2.46
C ASP A 153 -0.17 5.66 -3.51
N PHE A 154 -0.24 6.21 -4.72
CA PHE A 154 0.62 5.86 -5.85
C PHE A 154 1.41 7.07 -6.36
N HIS A 155 1.63 8.09 -5.51
CA HIS A 155 2.36 9.27 -5.94
C HIS A 155 3.82 8.95 -6.32
N ASN A 156 4.41 9.79 -7.17
CA ASN A 156 5.80 9.66 -7.60
C ASN A 156 6.10 8.29 -8.26
N ASN A 157 5.22 7.86 -9.15
CA ASN A 157 5.39 6.67 -10.01
C ASN A 157 5.51 7.10 -11.49
N ARG A 158 5.32 6.17 -12.43
CA ARG A 158 5.45 6.40 -13.89
C ARG A 158 4.12 6.23 -14.63
N LEU A 159 2.99 6.30 -13.93
CA LEU A 159 1.65 6.07 -14.49
C LEU A 159 1.36 7.08 -15.60
N ARG A 160 0.76 6.62 -16.70
CA ARG A 160 0.48 7.45 -17.88
C ARG A 160 -1.00 7.70 -18.13
N THR A 161 -1.86 6.82 -17.65
CA THR A 161 -3.31 6.87 -17.87
C THR A 161 -4.01 6.30 -16.67
N VAL A 162 -5.21 6.80 -16.37
CA VAL A 162 -6.16 6.13 -15.47
C VAL A 162 -7.31 5.58 -16.30
N ARG A 163 -7.44 4.26 -16.35
CA ARG A 163 -8.45 3.54 -17.12
C ARG A 163 -9.73 3.38 -16.30
N GLN A 164 -10.84 3.14 -17.00
CA GLN A 164 -12.14 2.95 -16.36
C GLN A 164 -12.16 1.81 -15.32
N THR A 165 -11.32 0.80 -15.53
CA THR A 165 -11.28 -0.41 -14.70
C THR A 165 -10.34 -0.33 -13.51
N ASP A 166 -9.45 0.68 -13.45
CA ASP A 166 -8.33 0.68 -12.49
C ASP A 166 -8.80 0.75 -11.03
N PHE A 167 -9.95 1.40 -10.77
CA PHE A 167 -10.52 1.57 -9.42
C PHE A 167 -11.95 1.03 -9.27
N ALA A 168 -12.44 0.27 -10.26
CA ALA A 168 -13.84 -0.11 -10.35
C ALA A 168 -14.33 -1.01 -9.20
N ASN A 169 -13.42 -1.71 -8.50
CA ASN A 169 -13.75 -2.61 -7.40
C ASN A 169 -13.59 -1.98 -6.00
N PHE A 170 -13.02 -0.77 -5.90
CA PHE A 170 -12.69 -0.14 -4.61
C PHE A 170 -13.82 0.80 -4.14
N ASN A 171 -14.96 0.21 -3.79
CA ASN A 171 -16.17 0.97 -3.46
C ASN A 171 -16.03 1.83 -2.19
N HIS A 172 -15.18 1.42 -1.25
CA HIS A 172 -14.89 2.13 -0.01
C HIS A 172 -13.72 3.13 -0.13
N LEU A 173 -13.21 3.36 -1.34
CA LEU A 173 -12.07 4.26 -1.56
C LEU A 173 -12.45 5.69 -1.19
N SER A 174 -11.75 6.24 -0.19
CA SER A 174 -11.98 7.59 0.34
C SER A 174 -10.89 8.59 -0.05
N SER A 175 -9.65 8.12 -0.28
CA SER A 175 -8.52 8.97 -0.65
C SER A 175 -7.65 8.29 -1.70
N LEU A 176 -7.36 9.03 -2.77
CA LEU A 176 -6.52 8.58 -3.87
C LEU A 176 -5.43 9.61 -4.18
N ARG A 177 -4.17 9.18 -4.11
CA ARG A 177 -3.02 9.99 -4.50
C ARG A 177 -2.33 9.43 -5.73
N LEU A 178 -2.31 10.24 -6.78
CA LEU A 178 -1.69 9.96 -8.08
C LEU A 178 -0.75 11.10 -8.49
N ASP A 179 -0.40 11.99 -7.55
CA ASP A 179 0.44 13.15 -7.82
C ASP A 179 1.87 12.76 -8.26
N ALA A 180 2.54 13.66 -8.99
CA ALA A 180 3.90 13.44 -9.50
C ALA A 180 4.06 12.17 -10.37
N ASN A 181 3.05 11.85 -11.18
CA ASN A 181 3.12 10.79 -12.19
C ASN A 181 3.29 11.41 -13.60
N HIS A 182 3.00 10.64 -14.66
CA HIS A 182 3.04 11.09 -16.05
C HIS A 182 1.66 11.02 -16.71
N ILE A 183 0.58 11.14 -15.91
CA ILE A 183 -0.77 10.91 -16.37
C ILE A 183 -1.17 12.00 -17.37
N THR A 184 -1.52 11.60 -18.58
CA THR A 184 -1.99 12.51 -19.65
C THR A 184 -3.50 12.50 -19.79
N ASP A 185 -4.16 11.41 -19.40
CA ASP A 185 -5.59 11.19 -19.56
C ASP A 185 -6.17 10.36 -18.40
N VAL A 186 -7.40 10.70 -18.01
CA VAL A 186 -8.24 9.90 -17.12
C VAL A 186 -9.51 9.58 -17.90
N ALA A 187 -9.76 8.30 -18.14
CA ALA A 187 -10.92 7.86 -18.91
C ALA A 187 -12.24 8.30 -18.25
N ALA A 188 -13.26 8.51 -19.08
CA ALA A 188 -14.60 8.79 -18.59
C ALA A 188 -15.10 7.64 -17.70
N ASN A 189 -15.76 7.97 -16.59
CA ASN A 189 -16.30 6.99 -15.63
C ASN A 189 -15.23 6.17 -14.88
N SER A 190 -13.96 6.59 -14.85
CA SER A 190 -12.92 5.90 -14.06
C SER A 190 -13.18 5.84 -12.56
N PHE A 191 -14.07 6.70 -12.06
CA PHE A 191 -14.45 6.73 -10.64
C PHE A 191 -15.94 6.42 -10.40
N LEU A 192 -16.61 5.76 -11.36
CA LEU A 192 -18.07 5.60 -11.35
C LEU A 192 -18.63 4.91 -10.11
N ASN A 193 -17.85 4.01 -9.51
CA ASN A 193 -18.25 3.22 -8.34
C ASN A 193 -17.67 3.75 -7.02
N ASN A 194 -16.82 4.79 -7.06
CA ASN A 194 -16.09 5.28 -5.88
C ASN A 194 -16.89 6.39 -5.16
N HIS A 195 -18.12 6.06 -4.72
CA HIS A 195 -19.07 6.99 -4.11
C HIS A 195 -18.55 7.65 -2.83
N GLU A 196 -17.64 6.97 -2.12
CA GLU A 196 -17.04 7.42 -0.87
C GLU A 196 -15.78 8.28 -1.08
N LEU A 197 -15.36 8.52 -2.33
CA LEU A 197 -14.11 9.19 -2.65
C LEU A 197 -14.15 10.68 -2.29
N VAL A 198 -13.46 11.05 -1.21
CA VAL A 198 -13.42 12.39 -0.64
C VAL A 198 -12.27 13.23 -1.23
N SER A 199 -11.15 12.59 -1.54
CA SER A 199 -9.93 13.27 -1.95
C SER A 199 -9.27 12.60 -3.13
N VAL A 200 -9.01 13.36 -4.20
CA VAL A 200 -8.22 12.92 -5.36
C VAL A 200 -7.12 13.93 -5.65
N ASN A 201 -5.88 13.47 -5.62
CA ASN A 201 -4.73 14.28 -5.97
C ASN A 201 -4.07 13.79 -7.26
N LEU A 202 -4.17 14.60 -8.31
CA LEU A 202 -3.55 14.43 -9.62
C LEU A 202 -2.53 15.54 -9.91
N ALA A 203 -2.09 16.29 -8.90
CA ALA A 203 -1.10 17.37 -9.05
C ALA A 203 0.20 16.87 -9.71
N ASN A 204 0.92 17.76 -10.38
CA ASN A 204 2.20 17.45 -11.04
C ASN A 204 2.10 16.29 -12.06
N ASN A 205 0.96 16.16 -12.75
CA ASN A 205 0.80 15.27 -13.90
C ASN A 205 0.85 16.06 -15.23
N ARG A 206 0.53 15.40 -16.34
CA ARG A 206 0.56 15.96 -17.71
C ARG A 206 -0.86 16.07 -18.30
N LEU A 207 -1.86 16.18 -17.44
CA LEU A 207 -3.26 16.35 -17.83
C LEU A 207 -3.43 17.66 -18.60
N GLN A 208 -3.95 17.57 -19.81
CA GLN A 208 -4.24 18.75 -20.62
C GLN A 208 -5.65 19.30 -20.36
N THR A 209 -6.59 18.40 -20.07
CA THR A 209 -8.00 18.74 -19.83
C THR A 209 -8.57 17.86 -18.73
N VAL A 210 -9.65 18.34 -18.14
CA VAL A 210 -10.53 17.53 -17.28
C VAL A 210 -11.65 17.02 -18.16
N GLY A 211 -11.65 15.71 -18.43
CA GLY A 211 -12.60 15.07 -19.33
C GLY A 211 -14.04 15.10 -18.81
N GLU A 212 -15.00 15.04 -19.74
CA GLU A 212 -16.40 14.86 -19.37
C GLU A 212 -16.57 13.58 -18.55
N ARG A 213 -17.38 13.66 -17.48
CA ARG A 213 -17.65 12.54 -16.56
C ARG A 213 -16.41 12.03 -15.78
N MET A 214 -15.31 12.79 -15.72
CA MET A 214 -14.20 12.47 -14.82
C MET A 214 -14.69 12.42 -13.36
N PHE A 215 -15.62 13.28 -12.96
CA PHE A 215 -16.17 13.30 -11.59
C PHE A 215 -17.37 12.38 -11.35
N ALA A 216 -17.81 11.63 -12.37
CA ALA A 216 -18.97 10.76 -12.22
C ALA A 216 -18.67 9.64 -11.22
N GLY A 217 -19.55 9.49 -10.22
CA GLY A 217 -19.42 8.48 -9.17
C GLY A 217 -18.66 8.92 -7.92
N MET A 218 -18.04 10.12 -7.90
CA MET A 218 -17.38 10.65 -6.69
C MET A 218 -18.32 11.56 -5.90
N ASP A 219 -19.40 10.99 -5.35
CA ASP A 219 -20.47 11.75 -4.71
C ASP A 219 -20.04 12.48 -3.43
N ALA A 220 -18.98 12.00 -2.77
CA ALA A 220 -18.43 12.56 -1.54
C ALA A 220 -17.23 13.52 -1.75
N LEU A 221 -16.88 13.87 -2.99
CA LEU A 221 -15.65 14.60 -3.31
C LEU A 221 -15.60 15.99 -2.65
N LYS A 222 -14.54 16.24 -1.89
CA LYS A 222 -14.28 17.54 -1.24
C LYS A 222 -12.98 18.17 -1.69
N ILE A 223 -11.99 17.35 -2.05
CA ILE A 223 -10.63 17.78 -2.37
C ILE A 223 -10.24 17.22 -3.73
N PHE A 224 -9.97 18.12 -4.68
CA PHE A 224 -9.47 17.77 -5.99
C PHE A 224 -8.29 18.66 -6.35
N ALA A 225 -7.13 18.07 -6.64
CA ALA A 225 -5.92 18.79 -7.01
C ALA A 225 -5.41 18.32 -8.38
N THR A 226 -5.21 19.23 -9.33
CA THR A 226 -4.70 18.95 -10.69
C THR A 226 -3.58 19.89 -11.13
N GLY A 227 -3.19 20.85 -10.29
CA GLY A 227 -2.18 21.86 -10.61
C GLY A 227 -0.73 21.43 -10.35
N TRP A 228 0.22 22.23 -10.83
CA TRP A 228 1.60 22.22 -10.36
C TRP A 228 1.63 23.06 -9.10
N GLU A 229 1.76 22.48 -7.91
CA GLU A 229 1.86 23.31 -6.72
C GLU A 229 2.99 22.88 -5.79
N GLN A 230 4.00 23.74 -5.70
CA GLN A 230 4.47 24.13 -4.37
C GLN A 230 3.30 24.76 -3.61
N ASN A 231 2.40 23.98 -3.00
CA ASN A 231 1.41 24.53 -2.07
C ASN A 231 1.52 23.87 -0.70
N GLN A 232 2.22 24.60 0.18
CA GLN A 232 2.21 24.41 1.62
C GLN A 232 0.88 24.81 2.29
N HIS A 233 -0.12 25.38 1.60
CA HIS A 233 -1.40 25.77 2.24
C HIS A 233 -2.60 25.54 1.31
N PHE A 234 -3.42 24.54 1.64
CA PHE A 234 -4.72 24.29 1.01
C PHE A 234 -5.70 25.45 1.26
N GLY A 235 -5.94 26.27 0.24
CA GLY A 235 -7.17 27.05 0.12
C GLY A 235 -8.29 26.15 -0.40
N ARG A 236 -9.27 25.85 0.45
CA ARG A 236 -10.49 25.09 0.10
C ARG A 236 -11.15 25.70 -1.14
N ARG A 237 -11.21 24.96 -2.26
CA ARG A 237 -12.30 25.12 -3.23
C ARG A 237 -13.26 23.97 -3.02
N ASN A 238 -14.45 24.31 -2.51
CA ASN A 238 -15.56 23.37 -2.48
C ASN A 238 -15.94 23.07 -3.94
N VAL A 239 -15.91 21.79 -4.30
CA VAL A 239 -16.60 21.30 -5.49
C VAL A 239 -18.08 21.32 -5.12
N HIS A 240 -18.86 22.19 -5.77
CA HIS A 240 -20.30 22.32 -5.59
C HIS A 240 -21.04 21.56 -6.68
#